data_AF-A0A6P0VMD4-F1
#
_entry.id   AF-A0A6P0VMD4-F1
#
_cell.length_a   1.000
_cell.length_b   1.000
_cell.length_c   1.000
_cell.angle_alpha   90.00
_cell.angle_beta   90.00
_cell.angle_gamma   90.00
#
_symmetry.space_group_name_H-M   'P 1'
#
loop_
_entity.id
_entity.type
_entity.pdbx_description
1 polymer ?
#
loop_
_entity_poly.entity_id
_entity_poly.type
_entity_poly.pdbx_seq_one_letter_code
_entity_poly.pdbx_strand_id
1 'polypeptide(L)'
;MRLVERHVIDKNHRHWAEIDALSFKAKNIYNLANYHCRQRFFASGKAWGLNELYHLTKTSDAYRALPTKVSKQIVRRVVKCWTG
;
A
#
# COMPACT_ATOMS: atom_id res chain seq x y z
N MET A 1 -1.26 1.12 -31.94
CA MET A 1 -1.04 0.17 -30.84
C MET A 1 0.47 0.01 -30.67
N ARG A 2 1.05 0.26 -29.49
CA ARG A 2 2.50 0.08 -29.26
C ARG A 2 2.73 -1.33 -28.74
N LEU A 3 3.65 -2.09 -29.36
CA LEU A 3 4.08 -3.38 -28.84
C LEU A 3 4.84 -3.11 -27.54
N VAL A 4 4.39 -3.70 -26.43
CA VAL A 4 5.07 -3.62 -25.13
C VAL A 4 5.36 -5.02 -24.63
N GLU A 5 6.50 -5.20 -23.99
CA GLU A 5 6.89 -6.46 -23.37
C GLU A 5 6.03 -6.73 -22.13
N ARG A 6 5.56 -7.99 -21.99
CA ARG A 6 4.76 -8.43 -20.84
C ARG A 6 5.35 -9.71 -20.27
N HIS A 7 5.78 -9.65 -19.01
CA HIS A 7 6.20 -10.81 -18.24
C HIS A 7 5.04 -11.30 -17.37
N VAL A 8 4.55 -12.52 -17.64
CA VAL A 8 3.54 -13.19 -16.81
C VAL A 8 4.28 -14.14 -15.87
N ILE A 9 4.06 -13.98 -14.56
CA ILE A 9 4.73 -14.77 -13.52
C ILE A 9 3.70 -15.71 -12.91
N ASP A 10 3.89 -17.01 -13.13
CA ASP A 10 3.10 -18.08 -12.50
C ASP A 10 3.80 -18.62 -11.24
N LYS A 11 3.20 -19.61 -10.58
CA LYS A 11 3.72 -20.21 -9.34
C LYS A 11 5.05 -20.94 -9.50
N ASN A 12 5.39 -21.39 -10.71
CA ASN A 12 6.61 -22.12 -11.01
C ASN A 12 7.77 -21.17 -11.41
N HIS A 13 7.48 -19.89 -11.61
CA HIS A 13 8.47 -18.89 -11.99
C HIS A 13 9.46 -18.63 -10.84
N ARG A 14 10.76 -18.50 -11.16
CA ARG A 14 11.84 -18.32 -10.17
C ARG A 14 11.66 -17.15 -9.19
N HIS A 15 10.93 -16.11 -9.61
CA HIS A 15 10.66 -14.90 -8.81
C HIS A 15 9.31 -14.92 -8.09
N TRP A 16 8.52 -15.98 -8.23
CA TRP A 16 7.16 -16.03 -7.69
C TRP A 16 7.12 -15.84 -6.18
N ALA A 17 7.94 -16.60 -5.44
CA ALA A 17 7.95 -16.56 -3.98
C ALA A 17 8.33 -15.18 -3.43
N GLU A 18 9.29 -14.51 -4.06
CA GLU A 18 9.70 -13.15 -3.67
C GLU A 18 8.57 -12.14 -3.91
N ILE A 19 7.93 -12.20 -5.08
CA ILE A 19 6.83 -11.30 -5.44
C ILE A 19 5.61 -11.53 -4.55
N ASP A 20 5.29 -12.78 -4.22
CA ASP A 20 4.20 -13.12 -3.30
C ASP A 20 4.47 -12.54 -1.91
N ALA A 21 5.67 -12.74 -1.36
CA ALA A 21 6.07 -12.20 -0.07
C ALA A 21 6.03 -10.66 -0.04
N LEU A 22 6.50 -9.99 -1.10
CA LEU A 22 6.43 -8.53 -1.23
C LEU A 22 4.98 -8.04 -1.35
N SER A 23 4.13 -8.75 -2.10
CA SER A 23 2.71 -8.43 -2.26
C SER A 23 1.96 -8.55 -0.93
N PHE A 24 2.27 -9.57 -0.13
CA PHE A 24 1.70 -9.73 1.20
C PHE A 24 2.08 -8.58 2.13
N LYS A 25 3.35 -8.18 2.16
CA LYS A 25 3.81 -7.00 2.92
C LYS A 25 3.12 -5.71 2.45
N ALA A 26 2.95 -5.54 1.14
CA ALA A 26 2.25 -4.38 0.59
C ALA A 26 0.78 -4.33 1.03
N LYS A 27 0.09 -5.48 1.04
CA LYS A 27 -1.28 -5.62 1.56
C LYS A 27 -1.38 -5.22 3.03
N ASN A 28 -0.40 -5.55 3.86
CA ASN A 28 -0.41 -5.17 5.28
C ASN A 28 -0.39 -3.65 5.48
N ILE A 29 0.46 -2.92 4.75
CA ILE A 29 0.48 -1.45 4.82
C ILE A 29 -0.83 -0.87 4.30
N TYR A 30 -1.34 -1.39 3.18
CA TYR A 30 -2.60 -0.94 2.60
C TYR A 30 -3.74 -1.09 3.62
N ASN A 31 -3.87 -2.25 4.24
CA ASN A 31 -4.91 -2.53 5.23
C ASN A 31 -4.79 -1.64 6.46
N LEU A 32 -3.56 -1.43 6.99
CA LEU A 32 -3.32 -0.54 8.12
C LEU A 32 -3.71 0.91 7.79
N ALA A 33 -3.24 1.43 6.66
CA ALA A 33 -3.56 2.78 6.23
C ALA A 33 -5.07 2.96 6.00
N ASN A 34 -5.73 1.97 5.38
CA ASN A 34 -7.16 1.98 5.14
C ASN A 34 -7.97 1.90 6.45
N TYR A 35 -7.50 1.14 7.43
CA TYR A 35 -8.09 1.10 8.77
C TYR A 35 -8.13 2.50 9.39
N HIS A 36 -7.01 3.23 9.40
CA HIS A 36 -6.98 4.59 9.92
C HIS A 36 -7.95 5.52 9.20
N CYS A 37 -8.06 5.43 7.86
CA CYS A 37 -9.05 6.19 7.10
C CYS A 37 -10.48 5.89 7.54
N ARG A 38 -10.84 4.61 7.69
CA ARG A 38 -12.18 4.21 8.17
C ARG A 38 -12.47 4.75 9.57
N GLN A 39 -11.51 4.66 10.49
CA GLN A 39 -11.68 5.19 11.85
C GLN A 39 -11.99 6.69 11.85
N ARG A 40 -11.26 7.50 11.07
CA ARG A 40 -11.52 8.94 10.96
C ARG A 40 -12.83 9.23 10.25
N PHE A 41 -13.16 8.47 9.22
CA PHE A 41 -14.40 8.63 8.47
C PHE A 41 -15.62 8.39 9.37
N PHE A 42 -15.63 7.31 10.16
CA PHE A 42 -16.73 7.06 11.10
C PHE A 42 -16.82 8.11 12.20
N ALA A 43 -15.69 8.66 12.65
CA ALA A 43 -15.68 9.68 13.71
C ALA A 43 -16.06 11.09 13.22
N SER A 44 -15.75 11.44 11.96
CA SER A 44 -15.80 12.85 11.51
C SER A 44 -16.32 13.06 10.07
N GLY A 45 -16.59 11.99 9.34
CA GLY A 45 -16.95 12.03 7.91
C GLY A 45 -15.79 12.40 6.98
N LYS A 46 -14.57 12.56 7.50
CA LYS A 46 -13.40 13.03 6.72
C LYS A 46 -12.37 11.92 6.50
N ALA A 47 -11.70 11.95 5.35
CA ALA A 47 -10.54 11.11 5.06
C ALA A 47 -9.23 11.75 5.58
N TRP A 48 -8.18 10.95 5.73
CA TRP A 48 -6.84 11.47 6.04
C TRP A 48 -6.14 12.05 4.81
N GLY A 49 -5.41 13.14 5.00
CA GLY A 49 -4.40 13.59 4.04
C GLY A 49 -3.14 12.71 4.08
N LEU A 50 -2.33 12.78 3.01
CA LEU A 50 -1.11 11.96 2.88
C LEU A 50 -0.11 12.14 4.03
N ASN A 51 0.15 13.38 4.44
CA ASN A 51 1.13 13.65 5.50
C ASN A 51 0.66 13.08 6.84
N GLU A 52 -0.60 13.30 7.19
CA GLU A 52 -1.19 12.78 8.43
C GLU A 52 -1.17 11.25 8.45
N LEU A 53 -1.61 10.60 7.36
CA LEU A 53 -1.64 9.14 7.27
C LEU A 53 -0.24 8.52 7.26
N TYR A 54 0.75 9.20 6.67
CA TYR A 54 2.15 8.81 6.77
C TYR A 54 2.64 8.84 8.22
N HIS A 55 2.33 9.90 8.98
CA HIS A 55 2.76 9.99 10.38
C HIS A 55 2.14 8.91 11.27
N LEU A 56 0.90 8.49 10.98
CA LEU A 56 0.24 7.40 11.68
C LEU A 56 0.84 6.03 11.36
N THR A 57 1.33 5.83 10.13
CA THR A 57 1.78 4.51 9.66
C THR A 57 3.30 4.31 9.77
N LYS A 58 4.12 5.37 9.76
CA LYS A 58 5.59 5.30 9.59
C LYS A 58 6.33 4.46 10.63
N THR A 59 5.81 4.37 11.85
CA THR A 59 6.45 3.62 12.96
C THR A 59 6.02 2.16 13.00
N SER A 60 4.97 1.78 12.27
CA SER A 60 4.44 0.41 12.27
C SER A 60 5.39 -0.58 11.62
N ASP A 61 5.33 -1.83 12.09
CA ASP A 61 6.09 -2.94 11.50
C ASP A 61 5.71 -3.15 10.03
N ALA A 62 4.42 -3.02 9.70
CA ALA A 62 3.94 -3.10 8.33
C ALA A 62 4.66 -2.09 7.43
N TYR A 63 4.77 -0.83 7.86
CA TYR A 63 5.41 0.23 7.07
C TYR A 63 6.91 -0.02 6.90
N ARG A 64 7.58 -0.52 7.96
CA ARG A 64 9.02 -0.79 7.98
C ARG A 64 9.41 -2.09 7.29
N ALA A 65 8.44 -2.98 7.01
CA ALA A 65 8.66 -4.24 6.31
C ALA A 65 9.02 -4.09 4.82
N LEU A 66 8.81 -2.90 4.24
CA LEU A 66 9.17 -2.55 2.87
C LEU A 66 10.05 -1.29 2.84
N PRO A 67 10.82 -1.05 1.77
CA PRO A 67 11.58 0.18 1.62
C PRO A 67 10.68 1.42 1.74
N THR A 68 11.11 2.43 2.50
CA THR A 68 10.32 3.63 2.82
C THR A 68 9.63 4.27 1.61
N LYS A 69 10.32 4.30 0.46
CA LYS A 69 9.77 4.86 -0.79
C LYS A 69 8.55 4.06 -1.28
N VAL A 70 8.60 2.73 -1.20
CA VAL A 70 7.50 1.84 -1.60
C VAL A 70 6.33 1.98 -0.63
N SER A 71 6.59 1.91 0.68
CA SER A 71 5.58 2.10 1.72
C SER A 71 4.82 3.41 1.57
N LYS A 72 5.54 4.52 1.33
CA LYS A 72 4.94 5.85 1.10
C LYS A 72 4.06 5.89 -0.16
N GLN A 73 4.43 5.17 -1.22
CA GLN A 73 3.61 5.09 -2.44
C GLN A 73 2.30 4.33 -2.19
N ILE A 74 2.34 3.26 -1.39
CA ILE A 74 1.13 2.51 -1.00
C ILE A 74 0.19 3.41 -0.19
N VAL A 75 0.72 4.12 0.81
CA VAL A 75 -0.08 5.09 1.60
C VAL A 75 -0.68 6.17 0.69
N ARG A 76 0.09 6.71 -0.26
CA ARG A 76 -0.43 7.65 -1.28
C ARG A 76 -1.55 7.05 -2.11
N ARG A 77 -1.44 5.78 -2.51
CA ARG A 77 -2.49 5.09 -3.27
C ARG A 77 -3.77 4.96 -2.45
N VAL A 78 -3.67 4.63 -1.17
CA VAL A 78 -4.81 4.60 -0.26
C VAL A 78 -5.48 5.97 -0.20
N VAL A 79 -4.73 7.05 0.03
CA VAL A 79 -5.31 8.41 0.06
C VAL A 79 -6.05 8.72 -1.24
N LYS A 80 -5.46 8.43 -2.41
CA LYS A 80 -6.12 8.62 -3.71
C LYS A 80 -7.44 7.83 -3.83
N CYS A 81 -7.49 6.60 -3.32
CA CYS A 81 -8.73 5.80 -3.32
C CYS A 81 -9.85 6.44 -2.48
N TRP A 82 -9.52 7.29 -1.50
CA TRP A 82 -10.50 7.99 -0.66
C TRP A 82 -10.88 9.37 -1.20
N THR A 83 -10.09 9.97 -2.10
CA THR A 83 -10.31 11.34 -2.60
C THR A 83 -10.95 11.44 -3.98
N GLY A 84 -11.06 10.32 -4.72
CA GLY A 84 -11.50 10.33 -6.13
C GLY A 84 -10.35 10.60 -7.09
#